data_AF-A0A3B8NJF8-F1
#
_entry.id   AF-A0A3B8NJF8-F1
#
_cell.length_a   1.000
_cell.length_b   1.000
_cell.length_c   1.000
_cell.angle_alpha   90.00
_cell.angle_beta   90.00
_cell.angle_gamma   90.00
#
_symmetry.space_group_name_H-M   'P 1'
#
loop_
_entity.id
_entity.type
_entity.pdbx_description
1 polymer ?
#
loop_
_entity_poly.entity_id
_entity_poly.type
_entity_poly.pdbx_seq_one_letter_code
_entity_poly.pdbx_strand_id
1 'polypeptide(L)' 'MERQQMIDEILSFIERHQESYATRSICRQLIGDYPEKMTSETLYWLKKSLEKADHQEIEGYYYLVM' A
#
# COMPACT_ATOMS: atom_id res chain seq x y z
N MET A 1 7.24 12.65 -9.33
CA MET A 1 8.01 11.45 -8.94
C MET A 1 7.46 10.29 -9.75
N GLU A 2 8.29 9.31 -10.11
CA GLU A 2 7.86 8.19 -10.95
C GLU A 2 6.86 7.30 -10.21
N ARG A 3 5.81 6.83 -10.90
CA ARG A 3 4.76 5.99 -10.30
C ARG A 3 5.33 4.75 -9.62
N GLN A 4 6.34 4.12 -10.22
CA GLN A 4 6.96 2.94 -9.63
C GLN A 4 7.67 3.25 -8.31
N GLN A 5 8.31 4.41 -8.19
CA GLN A 5 8.95 4.85 -6.95
C GLN A 5 7.93 5.05 -5.83
N MET A 6 6.78 5.67 -6.13
CA MET A 6 5.67 5.80 -5.17
C MET A 6 5.21 4.44 -4.64
N ILE A 7 5.02 3.47 -5.52
CA ILE A 7 4.59 2.12 -5.16
C ILE A 7 5.61 1.45 -4.23
N ASP A 8 6.89 1.56 -4.56
CA ASP A 8 7.97 0.95 -3.77
C ASP A 8 8.07 1.60 -2.38
N GLU A 9 7.83 2.91 -2.26
CA GLU A 9 7.78 3.63 -0.98
C GLU A 9 6.54 3.26 -0.16
N ILE A 10 5.36 3.16 -0.76
CA ILE A 10 4.13 2.70 -0.10
C ILE A 10 4.32 1.29 0.48
N LEU A 11 4.84 0.36 -0.32
CA LEU A 11 5.09 -1.02 0.14
C LEU A 11 6.13 -1.05 1.27
N SER A 12 7.20 -0.27 1.13
CA SER A 12 8.24 -0.13 2.16
C SER A 12 7.69 0.43 3.47
N PHE A 13 6.76 1.38 3.41
CA PHE A 13 6.10 1.93 4.58
C PHE A 13 5.19 0.90 5.24
N ILE A 14 4.36 0.20 4.46
CA ILE A 14 3.44 -0.83 4.96
C ILE A 14 4.22 -1.93 5.70
N GLU A 15 5.35 -2.37 5.14
CA GLU A 15 6.18 -3.40 5.76
C GLU A 15 6.76 -2.95 7.11
N ARG A 16 7.18 -1.68 7.22
CA ARG A 16 7.79 -1.09 8.43
C ARG A 16 6.76 -0.63 9.47
N HIS A 17 5.56 -0.25 9.05
CA HIS A 17 4.56 0.43 9.88
C HIS A 17 3.20 -0.27 9.83
N GLN A 18 3.19 -1.59 9.98
CA GLN A 18 2.01 -2.45 9.79
C GLN A 18 0.77 -1.98 10.58
N GLU A 19 0.97 -1.54 11.82
CA GLU A 19 -0.15 -1.15 12.70
C GLU A 19 -0.66 0.27 12.48
N SER A 20 0.02 1.07 11.64
CA SER A 20 -0.34 2.47 11.38
C SER A 20 -1.73 2.60 10.76
N TYR A 21 -2.37 3.74 11.03
CA TYR A 21 -3.65 4.08 10.43
C TYR A 21 -3.58 4.06 8.89
N ALA A 22 -2.51 4.62 8.32
CA ALA A 22 -2.29 4.64 6.87
C ALA A 22 -2.22 3.21 6.31
N THR A 23 -1.46 2.30 6.92
CA THR A 23 -1.39 0.90 6.47
C THR A 23 -2.75 0.21 6.54
N ARG A 24 -3.48 0.37 7.64
CA ARG A 24 -4.83 -0.21 7.79
C ARG A 24 -5.81 0.32 6.74
N SER A 25 -5.76 1.63 6.46
CA SER A 25 -6.63 2.26 5.45
C SER A 25 -6.30 1.76 4.04
N ILE A 26 -5.02 1.76 3.67
CA ILE A 26 -4.56 1.34 2.35
C ILE A 26 -4.90 -0.14 2.11
N CYS A 27 -4.67 -1.02 3.09
CA CYS A 27 -5.06 -2.43 2.98
C CYS A 27 -6.57 -2.59 2.73
N ARG A 28 -7.41 -1.92 3.52
CA ARG A 28 -8.87 -1.98 3.32
C ARG A 28 -9.31 -1.49 1.95
N GLN A 29 -8.67 -0.44 1.43
CA GLN A 29 -9.01 0.11 0.12
C GLN A 29 -8.55 -0.79 -1.04
N LEU A 30 -7.36 -1.39 -0.94
CA LEU A 30 -6.74 -2.14 -2.04
C LEU A 30 -7.09 -3.64 -2.07
N ILE A 31 -7.29 -4.24 -0.91
CA ILE A 31 -7.52 -5.69 -0.76
C ILE A 31 -8.77 -6.01 0.08
N GLY A 32 -9.55 -4.99 0.45
CA GLY A 32 -10.88 -5.14 1.09
C GLY A 32 -10.86 -5.36 2.60
N ASP A 33 -9.72 -5.69 3.20
CA ASP A 33 -9.57 -5.88 4.65
C ASP A 33 -8.13 -5.60 5.12
N TYR A 34 -7.93 -5.50 6.44
CA TYR A 34 -6.62 -5.49 7.07
C TYR A 34 -6.36 -6.87 7.70
N PRO A 35 -5.42 -7.67 7.17
CA PRO A 35 -5.18 -9.00 7.68
C PRO A 35 -4.55 -8.97 9.08
N GLU A 36 -4.78 -10.02 9.86
CA GLU A 36 -4.21 -10.18 11.20
C GLU A 36 -2.68 -10.21 11.19
N LYS A 37 -2.08 -10.71 10.10
CA LYS A 37 -0.63 -10.72 9.87
C LYS A 37 -0.31 -10.25 8.46
N MET A 38 0.70 -9.38 8.36
CA MET A 38 1.25 -8.96 7.08
C MET A 38 2.22 -10.01 6.56
N THR A 39 1.74 -10.90 5.69
CA THR A 39 2.57 -11.96 5.10
C THR A 39 3.14 -11.52 3.75
N SER A 40 4.11 -12.28 3.24
CA SER A 40 4.63 -12.08 1.88
C SER A 40 3.54 -12.19 0.81
N GLU A 41 2.51 -13.01 1.05
CA GLU A 41 1.33 -13.11 0.18
C GLU A 41 0.50 -11.82 0.21
N THR A 42 0.27 -11.23 1.39
CA THR A 42 -0.42 -9.94 1.48
C THR A 42 0.32 -8.85 0.74
N LEU A 43 1.65 -8.76 0.93
CA LEU A 43 2.48 -7.77 0.23
C LEU A 43 2.46 -7.97 -1.29
N TYR A 44 2.42 -9.23 -1.75
CA TYR A 44 2.25 -9.54 -3.17
C TYR A 44 0.92 -9.02 -3.73
N TRP A 45 -0.19 -9.24 -3.03
CA TRP A 45 -1.51 -8.75 -3.44
C TRP A 45 -1.61 -7.24 -3.40
N LEU A 46 -1.07 -6.60 -2.36
CA LEU A 46 -0.97 -5.13 -2.28
C LEU A 46 -0.21 -4.55 -3.46
N LYS A 47 0.96 -5.12 -3.78
CA LYS A 47 1.73 -4.70 -4.96
C LYS A 47 0.92 -4.86 -6.24
N LYS A 48 0.21 -5.97 -6.42
CA LYS A 48 -0.62 -6.20 -7.60
C LYS A 48 -1.80 -5.24 -7.69
N SER A 49 -2.41 -4.86 -6.57
CA SER A 49 -3.48 -3.85 -6.55
C SER A 49 -2.93 -2.47 -6.86
N LEU A 50 -1.80 -2.08 -6.27
CA LEU A 50 -1.11 -0.81 -6.56
C LEU A 50 -0.70 -0.73 -8.04
N GLU A 51 -0.18 -1.80 -8.62
CA GLU A 51 0.18 -1.85 -10.04
C GLU A 51 -1.03 -1.65 -10.98
N LYS A 52 -2.26 -1.92 -10.53
CA LYS A 52 -3.50 -1.73 -11.28
C LYS A 52 -4.18 -0.38 -11.03
N ALA A 53 -3.93 0.23 -9.87
CA ALA A 53 -4.48 1.53 -9.51
C ALA A 53 -3.97 2.62 -10.47
N ASP A 54 -4.80 3.63 -10.71
CA ASP A 54 -4.38 4.75 -11.55
C ASP A 54 -3.34 5.63 -10.85
N HIS A 55 -2.74 6.57 -11.59
CA HIS A 55 -1.68 7.41 -11.02
C HIS A 55 -2.18 8.31 -9.88
N GLN A 56 -3.42 8.79 -9.95
CA GLN A 56 -3.99 9.69 -8.96
C GLN A 56 -4.28 8.95 -7.64
N GLU A 57 -4.75 7.71 -7.72
CA GLU A 57 -4.89 6.81 -6.58
C GLU A 57 -3.54 6.56 -5.90
N ILE A 58 -2.49 6.26 -6.69
CA ILE A 58 -1.14 6.04 -6.17
C ILE A 58 -0.58 7.29 -5.48
N GLU A 59 -0.77 8.48 -6.06
CA GLU A 59 -0.38 9.73 -5.41
C GLU A 59 -1.10 9.91 -4.08
N GLY A 60 -2.41 9.63 -4.03
CA GLY A 60 -3.20 9.70 -2.80
C GLY A 60 -2.66 8.79 -1.69
N TYR A 61 -2.35 7.53 -2.01
CA TYR A 61 -1.74 6.60 -1.06
C TYR A 61 -0.34 7.04 -0.64
N TYR A 62 0.45 7.58 -1.56
CA TYR A 62 1.79 8.08 -1.28
C TYR A 62 1.77 9.22 -0.25
N TYR A 63 0.85 10.18 -0.39
CA TYR A 63 0.70 11.26 0.60
C TYR A 63 0.24 10.79 1.98
N LEU A 64 -0.41 9.63 2.09
CA LEU A 64 -0.80 9.06 3.39
C LEU A 64 0.36 8.43 4.16
N VAL A 65 1.45 8.08 3.48
CA VAL A 65 2.59 7.36 4.05
C VAL A 65 3.85 8.23 4.20
N MET A 66 3.81 9.46 3.71
CA MET A 66 4.82 10.51 3.89
C MET A 66 4.57 11.33 5.15
#